data_AF-A0A925SMY4-F1
#
_entry.id   AF-A0A925SMY4-F1
#
_cell.length_a   1.000
_cell.length_b   1.000
_cell.length_c   1.000
_cell.angle_alpha   90.00
_cell.angle_beta   90.00
_cell.angle_gamma   90.00
#
_symmetry.space_group_name_H-M   'P 1'
#
loop_
_entity.id
_entity.type
_entity.pdbx_description
1 polymer ?
#
loop_
_entity_poly.entity_id
_entity_poly.type
_entity_poly.pdbx_seq_one_letter_code
_entity_poly.pdbx_strand_id
1 'polypeptide(L)'
;MAEALYFLEKDCAVCEGSFEVTCVRSRLSLIKQDTDFCAHYKDINPYYYTVWACPHCGYAARDIDFEKISETMAAKVREFLSARNVKVNLAGIRSWEQAIVTYKLAIFYSELTAASASKMAGLYLRLGWLYREGGQVEEEKKVLT
;
A
#
# COMPACT_ATOMS: atom_id res chain seq x y z
N MET A 1 -0.12 -16.02 -22.20
CA MET A 1 0.46 -15.63 -20.91
C MET A 1 -0.63 -14.89 -20.16
N ALA A 2 -1.12 -15.43 -19.04
CA ALA A 2 -2.17 -14.75 -18.27
C ALA A 2 -1.56 -13.48 -17.65
N GLU A 3 -2.19 -12.35 -17.90
CA GLU A 3 -1.80 -11.06 -17.32
C GLU A 3 -1.87 -11.18 -15.79
N ALA A 4 -0.71 -10.98 -15.12
CA ALA A 4 -0.58 -11.20 -13.68
C ALA A 4 -1.38 -10.18 -12.85
N LEU A 5 -1.77 -9.07 -13.49
CA LEU A 5 -2.59 -8.02 -12.92
C LEU A 5 -4.04 -8.12 -13.40
N TYR A 6 -4.93 -7.60 -12.57
CA TYR A 6 -6.32 -7.34 -12.95
C TYR A 6 -6.79 -6.09 -12.23
N PHE A 7 -7.86 -5.49 -12.76
CA PHE A 7 -8.44 -4.28 -12.23
C PHE A 7 -9.77 -4.59 -11.56
N LEU A 8 -10.07 -3.88 -10.48
CA LEU A 8 -11.33 -3.96 -9.77
C LEU A 8 -11.82 -2.55 -9.44
N GLU A 9 -13.10 -2.29 -9.65
CA GLU A 9 -13.71 -1.05 -9.18
C GLU A 9 -14.04 -1.17 -7.69
N LYS A 10 -13.62 -0.15 -6.92
CA LYS A 10 -13.82 -0.05 -5.49
C LYS A 10 -14.21 1.36 -5.08
N ASP A 11 -15.03 1.46 -4.05
CA ASP A 11 -15.44 2.74 -3.49
C ASP A 11 -14.49 3.16 -2.36
N CYS A 12 -14.14 4.45 -2.33
CA CYS A 12 -13.31 4.97 -1.26
C CYS A 12 -14.12 5.13 0.03
N ALA A 13 -13.73 4.46 1.11
CA ALA A 13 -14.38 4.58 2.42
C ALA A 13 -14.26 5.99 3.07
N VAL A 14 -13.51 6.92 2.48
CA VAL A 14 -13.32 8.29 3.01
C VAL A 14 -14.09 9.32 2.19
N CYS A 15 -13.94 9.31 0.86
CA CYS A 15 -14.54 10.30 -0.03
C CYS A 15 -15.67 9.76 -0.90
N GLU A 16 -16.02 8.48 -0.75
CA GLU A 16 -17.12 7.78 -1.46
C GLU A 16 -16.99 7.77 -2.99
N GLY A 17 -15.87 8.25 -3.53
CA GLY A 17 -15.58 8.20 -4.96
C GLY A 17 -15.17 6.78 -5.37
N SER A 18 -15.81 6.25 -6.41
CA SER A 18 -15.41 5.01 -7.06
C SER A 18 -14.12 5.21 -7.85
N PHE A 19 -13.22 4.23 -7.77
CA PHE A 19 -11.97 4.22 -8.53
C PHE A 19 -11.50 2.79 -8.80
N GLU A 20 -10.63 2.68 -9.79
CA GLU A 20 -10.03 1.40 -10.16
C GLU A 20 -8.80 1.10 -9.30
N VAL A 21 -8.78 -0.08 -8.66
CA VAL A 21 -7.61 -0.61 -7.96
C VAL A 21 -6.93 -1.70 -8.80
N THR A 22 -5.60 -1.64 -8.84
CA THR A 22 -4.79 -2.69 -9.45
C THR A 22 -4.54 -3.80 -8.43
N CYS A 23 -4.93 -5.02 -8.79
CA CYS A 23 -4.78 -6.20 -7.97
C CYS A 23 -3.91 -7.25 -8.66
N VAL A 24 -3.29 -8.11 -7.86
CA VAL A 24 -2.41 -9.17 -8.35
C VAL A 24 -3.13 -10.51 -8.26
N ARG A 25 -3.08 -11.32 -9.32
CA ARG A 25 -3.66 -12.66 -9.32
C ARG A 25 -2.90 -13.59 -8.39
N SER A 26 -3.59 -14.57 -7.82
CA SER A 26 -3.03 -15.49 -6.81
C SER A 26 -1.96 -16.45 -7.34
N ARG A 27 -1.92 -16.71 -8.64
CA ARG A 27 -0.97 -17.65 -9.26
C ARG A 27 0.31 -16.94 -9.67
N LEU A 28 1.22 -16.74 -8.71
CA LEU A 28 2.55 -16.18 -8.94
C LEU A 28 3.62 -17.26 -8.77
N SER A 29 4.64 -17.22 -9.63
CA SER A 29 5.80 -18.11 -9.50
C SER A 29 6.78 -17.57 -8.46
N LEU A 30 6.81 -18.23 -7.30
CA LEU A 30 7.79 -17.99 -6.24
C LEU A 30 9.16 -18.51 -6.66
N ILE A 31 10.20 -17.69 -6.53
CA ILE A 31 11.59 -18.06 -6.76
C ILE A 31 12.22 -18.55 -5.46
N LYS A 32 12.11 -17.75 -4.40
CA LYS A 32 12.69 -18.02 -3.09
C LYS A 32 11.93 -17.27 -2.01
N GLN A 33 12.14 -17.67 -0.77
CA GLN A 33 11.64 -16.96 0.41
C GLN A 33 12.80 -16.79 1.39
N ASP A 34 12.99 -15.56 1.87
CA ASP A 34 13.98 -15.25 2.89
C ASP A 34 13.49 -15.69 4.29
N THR A 35 14.39 -15.69 5.28
CA THR A 35 14.10 -16.11 6.67
C THR A 35 13.11 -15.21 7.38
N ASP A 36 12.98 -13.95 6.94
CA ASP A 36 12.02 -12.97 7.44
C ASP A 36 10.68 -13.01 6.69
N PHE A 37 10.44 -14.08 5.91
CA PHE A 37 9.25 -14.29 5.09
C PHE A 37 9.11 -13.37 3.87
N CYS A 38 10.17 -12.64 3.48
CA CYS A 38 10.19 -11.91 2.21
C CYS A 38 10.17 -12.91 1.03
N ALA A 39 9.07 -12.94 0.28
CA ALA A 39 8.89 -13.80 -0.88
C ALA A 39 9.33 -13.07 -2.16
N HIS A 40 10.17 -13.73 -2.95
CA HIS A 40 10.70 -13.20 -4.20
C HIS A 40 10.00 -13.90 -5.38
N TYR A 41 9.43 -13.12 -6.29
CA TYR A 41 8.62 -13.62 -7.39
C TYR A 41 9.29 -13.36 -8.74
N LYS A 42 9.02 -14.21 -9.73
CA LYS A 42 9.70 -14.15 -11.04
C LYS A 42 9.28 -12.97 -11.92
N ASP A 43 7.98 -12.74 -12.02
CA ASP A 43 7.45 -11.84 -13.05
C ASP A 43 6.99 -10.50 -12.46
N ILE A 44 6.32 -10.52 -11.32
CA ILE A 44 5.78 -9.32 -10.67
C ILE A 44 5.91 -9.41 -9.15
N ASN A 45 6.31 -8.30 -8.53
CA ASN A 45 6.32 -8.18 -7.09
C ASN A 45 4.91 -7.80 -6.57
N PRO A 46 4.21 -8.69 -5.83
CA PRO A 46 2.88 -8.39 -5.30
C PRO A 46 2.89 -7.31 -4.21
N TYR A 47 4.03 -7.06 -3.57
CA TYR A 47 4.14 -6.02 -2.54
C TYR A 47 3.83 -4.63 -3.11
N TYR A 48 4.05 -4.41 -4.41
CA TYR A 48 3.74 -3.12 -5.06
C TYR A 48 2.26 -2.77 -5.02
N TYR A 49 1.38 -3.77 -4.87
CA TYR A 49 -0.07 -3.65 -4.99
C TYR A 49 -0.82 -3.94 -3.68
N THR A 50 -0.10 -4.22 -2.59
CA THR A 50 -0.71 -4.51 -1.28
C THR A 50 -1.37 -3.27 -0.66
N VAL A 51 -0.88 -2.07 -1.00
CA VAL A 51 -1.46 -0.81 -0.56
C VAL A 51 -2.29 -0.21 -1.69
N TRP A 52 -3.53 0.15 -1.37
CA TRP A 52 -4.40 0.90 -2.26
C TRP A 52 -4.35 2.38 -1.89
N ALA A 53 -4.36 3.24 -2.89
CA ALA A 53 -4.36 4.69 -2.74
C ALA A 53 -5.48 5.27 -3.60
N CYS A 54 -6.38 6.03 -2.99
CA CYS A 54 -7.47 6.70 -3.68
C CYS A 54 -6.93 7.90 -4.49
N PRO A 55 -7.15 7.96 -5.81
CA PRO A 55 -6.68 9.08 -6.64
C PRO A 55 -7.45 10.38 -6.38
N HIS A 56 -8.65 10.28 -5.80
CA HIS A 56 -9.55 11.42 -5.57
C HIS A 56 -9.16 12.23 -4.33
N CYS A 57 -8.91 11.55 -3.21
CA CYS A 57 -8.62 12.18 -1.92
C CYS A 57 -7.21 11.92 -1.40
N GLY A 58 -6.48 10.95 -1.96
CA GLY A 58 -5.13 10.59 -1.53
C GLY A 58 -5.08 9.67 -0.30
N TYR A 59 -6.22 9.18 0.19
CA TYR A 59 -6.26 8.18 1.26
C TYR A 59 -5.58 6.88 0.82
N ALA A 60 -4.69 6.34 1.66
CA ALA A 60 -3.98 5.09 1.39
C ALA A 60 -4.02 4.15 2.59
N ALA A 61 -4.27 2.87 2.32
CA ALA A 61 -4.26 1.80 3.30
C ALA A 61 -4.02 0.46 2.61
N ARG A 62 -3.71 -0.59 3.38
CA ARG A 62 -3.63 -1.95 2.84
C ARG A 62 -4.98 -2.39 2.30
N ASP A 63 -4.97 -3.17 1.23
CA ASP A 63 -6.13 -3.83 0.62
C ASP A 63 -7.11 -4.41 1.65
N ILE A 64 -6.60 -5.17 2.63
CA ILE A 64 -7.41 -5.83 3.66
C ILE A 64 -8.07 -4.88 4.68
N ASP A 65 -7.56 -3.65 4.76
CA ASP A 65 -7.94 -2.65 5.77
C ASP A 65 -8.68 -1.45 5.15
N PHE A 66 -8.58 -1.27 3.82
CA PHE A 66 -9.01 -0.06 3.12
C PHE A 66 -10.50 0.22 3.29
N GLU A 67 -11.34 -0.81 3.19
CA GLU A 67 -12.80 -0.72 3.36
C GLU A 67 -13.24 -0.85 4.83
N LYS A 68 -12.33 -1.19 5.75
CA LYS A 68 -12.65 -1.50 7.18
C LYS A 68 -12.40 -0.34 8.14
N ILE A 69 -12.17 0.86 7.62
CA ILE A 69 -11.99 2.06 8.44
C ILE A 69 -13.32 2.42 9.14
N SER A 70 -13.29 2.75 10.43
CA SER A 70 -14.49 3.21 11.14
C SER A 70 -14.85 4.63 10.71
N GLU A 71 -16.13 5.01 10.75
CA GLU A 71 -16.56 6.37 10.39
C GLU A 71 -15.83 7.44 11.21
N THR A 72 -15.55 7.17 12.48
CA THR A 72 -14.77 8.09 13.34
C THR A 72 -13.34 8.32 12.83
N MET A 73 -12.70 7.29 12.28
CA MET A 73 -11.36 7.39 11.68
C MET A 73 -11.44 8.02 10.29
N ALA A 74 -12.43 7.64 9.49
CA ALA A 74 -12.67 8.20 8.16
C ALA A 74 -12.94 9.71 8.24
N ALA A 75 -13.72 10.17 9.22
CA ALA A 75 -13.98 11.58 9.47
C ALA A 75 -12.70 12.37 9.78
N LYS A 76 -11.79 11.81 10.62
CA LYS A 76 -10.48 12.44 10.89
C LYS A 76 -9.62 12.56 9.64
N VAL A 77 -9.59 11.51 8.82
CA VAL A 77 -8.86 11.52 7.55
C VAL A 77 -9.48 12.55 6.60
N ARG A 78 -10.82 12.61 6.51
CA ARG A 78 -11.57 13.56 5.68
C ARG A 78 -11.31 15.01 6.12
N GLU A 79 -11.29 15.28 7.42
CA GLU A 79 -10.94 16.59 7.98
C GLU A 79 -9.50 16.98 7.60
N PHE A 80 -8.55 16.08 7.79
CA PHE A 80 -7.15 16.31 7.40
C PHE A 80 -6.98 16.60 5.91
N LEU A 81 -7.74 15.90 5.07
CA LEU A 81 -7.72 16.05 3.61
C LEU A 81 -8.54 17.25 3.11
N SER A 82 -9.50 17.76 3.89
CA SER A 82 -10.36 18.88 3.48
C SER A 82 -9.57 20.15 3.13
N ALA A 83 -8.43 20.36 3.79
CA ALA A 83 -7.54 21.48 3.54
C ALA A 83 -6.43 21.19 2.50
N ARG A 84 -6.41 19.98 1.91
CA ARG A 84 -5.28 19.48 1.11
C ARG A 84 -5.75 18.80 -0.18
N ASN A 85 -5.39 19.37 -1.33
CA ASN A 85 -5.68 18.75 -2.62
C ASN A 85 -4.57 17.74 -2.99
N VAL A 86 -4.60 16.55 -2.38
CA VAL A 86 -3.62 15.48 -2.63
C VAL A 86 -4.13 14.58 -3.74
N LYS A 87 -3.90 14.98 -5.00
CA LYS A 87 -4.17 14.12 -6.17
C LYS A 87 -2.94 13.30 -6.49
N VAL A 88 -2.96 12.05 -6.06
CA VAL A 88 -1.87 11.09 -6.31
C VAL A 88 -2.44 9.92 -7.08
N ASN A 89 -2.18 9.87 -8.38
CA ASN A 89 -2.60 8.74 -9.21
C ASN A 89 -1.55 7.62 -9.13
N LEU A 90 -1.89 6.57 -8.38
CA LEU A 90 -1.09 5.35 -8.24
C LEU A 90 -1.89 4.13 -8.74
N ALA A 91 -2.82 4.33 -9.68
CA ALA A 91 -3.49 3.25 -10.40
C ALA A 91 -2.58 2.70 -11.51
N GLY A 92 -2.91 1.51 -12.02
CA GLY A 92 -2.13 0.86 -13.08
C GLY A 92 -0.89 0.12 -12.58
N ILE A 93 0.04 -0.10 -13.49
CA ILE A 93 1.35 -0.75 -13.24
C ILE A 93 2.21 0.21 -12.43
N ARG A 94 2.78 -0.28 -11.32
CA ARG A 94 3.60 0.53 -10.42
C ARG A 94 5.08 0.27 -10.59
N SER A 95 5.87 1.34 -10.55
CA SER A 95 7.30 1.26 -10.32
C SER A 95 7.62 0.98 -8.85
N TRP A 96 8.87 0.61 -8.59
CA TRP A 96 9.40 0.42 -7.25
C TRP A 96 9.27 1.69 -6.38
N GLU A 97 9.56 2.86 -6.93
CA GLU A 97 9.44 4.14 -6.23
C GLU A 97 7.98 4.44 -5.88
N GLN A 98 7.06 4.16 -6.81
CA GLN A 98 5.63 4.34 -6.58
C GLN A 98 5.13 3.42 -5.46
N ALA A 99 5.60 2.16 -5.41
CA ALA A 99 5.31 1.26 -4.31
C ALA A 99 5.76 1.87 -2.98
N ILE A 100 7.00 2.36 -2.87
CA ILE A 100 7.49 3.02 -1.64
C ILE A 100 6.61 4.19 -1.24
N VAL A 101 6.21 5.04 -2.19
CA VAL A 101 5.31 6.17 -1.92
C VAL A 101 3.97 5.69 -1.34
N THR A 102 3.38 4.63 -1.88
CA THR A 102 2.13 4.06 -1.33
C THR A 102 2.29 3.63 0.13
N TYR A 103 3.41 2.97 0.47
CA TYR A 103 3.66 2.52 1.85
C TYR A 103 3.86 3.69 2.80
N LYS A 104 4.61 4.72 2.40
CA LYS A 104 4.79 5.94 3.20
C LYS A 104 3.46 6.62 3.48
N LEU A 105 2.57 6.71 2.49
CA LEU A 105 1.22 7.24 2.68
C LEU A 105 0.38 6.37 3.63
N ALA A 106 0.40 5.04 3.46
CA ALA A 106 -0.34 4.13 4.32
C ALA A 106 0.14 4.16 5.78
N ILE A 107 1.45 4.30 6.00
CA ILE A 107 2.05 4.49 7.34
C ILE A 107 1.52 5.78 7.95
N PHE A 108 1.60 6.89 7.21
CA PHE A 108 1.10 8.19 7.65
C PHE A 108 -0.38 8.15 8.09
N TYR A 109 -1.27 7.57 7.26
CA TYR A 109 -2.68 7.46 7.65
C TYR A 109 -2.92 6.49 8.78
N SER A 110 -2.11 5.44 8.90
CA SER A 110 -2.20 4.50 10.02
C SER A 110 -1.78 5.17 11.34
N GLU A 111 -0.79 6.07 11.32
CA GLU A 111 -0.43 6.90 12.49
C GLU A 111 -1.53 7.90 12.83
N LEU A 112 -2.06 8.61 11.83
CA LEU A 112 -3.16 9.56 12.00
C LEU A 112 -4.42 8.92 12.61
N THR A 113 -4.68 7.66 12.28
CA THR A 113 -5.83 6.89 12.79
C THR A 113 -5.52 6.10 14.06
N ALA A 114 -4.31 6.22 14.62
CA ALA A 114 -3.84 5.47 15.78
C ALA A 114 -4.02 3.95 15.62
N ALA A 115 -3.61 3.43 14.46
CA ALA A 115 -3.63 2.01 14.17
C ALA A 115 -2.79 1.20 15.17
N SER A 116 -3.14 -0.08 15.34
CA SER A 116 -2.40 -0.97 16.24
C SER A 116 -0.95 -1.15 15.80
N ALA A 117 -0.05 -1.37 16.77
CA ALA A 117 1.36 -1.63 16.51
C ALA A 117 1.58 -2.80 15.54
N SER A 118 0.71 -3.83 15.59
CA SER A 118 0.75 -4.96 14.64
C SER A 118 0.48 -4.53 13.20
N LYS A 119 -0.49 -3.64 12.97
CA LYS A 119 -0.78 -3.10 11.62
C LYS A 119 0.37 -2.24 11.11
N MET A 120 0.93 -1.40 11.98
CA MET A 120 2.11 -0.57 11.69
C MET A 120 3.32 -1.44 11.33
N ALA A 121 3.66 -2.42 12.16
CA ALA A 121 4.78 -3.32 11.94
C ALA A 121 4.67 -4.07 10.60
N GLY A 122 3.45 -4.48 10.22
CA GLY A 122 3.21 -5.10 8.92
C GLY A 122 3.48 -4.17 7.72
N LEU A 123 3.25 -2.87 7.85
CA LEU A 123 3.58 -1.89 6.81
C LEU A 123 5.09 -1.64 6.75
N TYR A 124 5.72 -1.41 7.90
CA TYR A 124 7.17 -1.18 8.00
C TYR A 124 7.99 -2.38 7.50
N LEU A 125 7.60 -3.60 7.85
CA LEU A 125 8.26 -4.82 7.39
C LEU A 125 8.27 -4.93 5.86
N ARG A 126 7.11 -4.73 5.23
CA ARG A 126 7.00 -4.78 3.76
C ARG A 126 7.72 -3.61 3.08
N LEU A 127 7.73 -2.43 3.70
CA LEU A 127 8.53 -1.30 3.23
C LEU A 127 10.03 -1.62 3.29
N GLY A 128 10.50 -2.30 4.34
CA GLY A 128 11.87 -2.81 4.42
C GLY A 128 12.20 -3.77 3.29
N TRP A 129 11.29 -4.69 2.95
CA TRP A 129 11.46 -5.58 1.79
C TRP A 129 11.57 -4.84 0.46
N LEU A 130 10.78 -3.78 0.26
CA LEU A 130 10.91 -2.93 -0.92
C LEU A 130 12.29 -2.25 -0.95
N TYR A 131 12.76 -1.69 0.17
CA TYR A 131 14.09 -1.09 0.20
C TYR A 131 15.21 -2.10 -0.09
N ARG A 132 15.09 -3.33 0.42
CA ARG A 132 16.01 -4.44 0.11
C ARG A 132 16.08 -4.73 -1.39
N GLU A 133 14.92 -4.82 -2.05
CA GLU A 133 14.83 -5.05 -3.50
C GLU A 133 15.55 -3.96 -4.29
N GLY A 134 15.41 -2.69 -3.87
CA GLY A 134 16.10 -1.55 -4.49
C GLY A 134 17.53 -1.33 -4.02
N GLY A 135 18.11 -2.22 -3.20
CA GLY A 135 19.47 -2.09 -2.67
C GLY A 135 19.67 -0.96 -1.66
N GLN A 136 18.59 -0.41 -1.09
CA GLN A 136 18.61 0.71 -0.15
C GLN A 136 18.81 0.24 1.29
N VAL A 137 19.98 -0.33 1.59
CA VAL A 137 20.30 -0.99 2.87
C VAL A 137 20.12 -0.06 4.08
N GLU A 138 20.49 1.22 3.94
CA GLU A 138 20.38 2.17 5.05
C GLU A 138 18.93 2.55 5.35
N GLU A 139 18.09 2.66 4.33
CA GLU A 139 16.66 2.91 4.51
C GLU A 139 15.93 1.68 5.06
N GLU A 140 16.31 0.47 4.62
CA GLU A 140 15.83 -0.79 5.20
C GLU A 140 16.10 -0.85 6.71
N LYS A 141 17.33 -0.53 7.15
CA LYS A 141 17.66 -0.52 8.58
C LYS A 141 16.79 0.47 9.35
N LYS A 142 16.66 1.72 8.86
CA LYS A 142 15.89 2.78 9.53
C LYS A 142 14.42 2.40 9.77
N VAL A 143 13.80 1.65 8.85
CA VAL A 143 12.39 1.27 8.99
C VAL A 143 12.17 0.01 9.83
N LEU A 144 13.23 -0.73 10.14
CA LEU A 144 13.17 -1.98 10.92
C LEU A 144 13.77 -1.85 12.34
N THR A 145 14.33 -0.69 12.68
CA THR A 145 14.86 -0.34 14.02
C THR A 145 13.89 0.52 14.81
#